data_AF-A0A4U7DKE6-F1
#
_entry.id   AF-A0A4U7DKE6-F1
#
_cell.length_a   1.000
_cell.length_b   1.000
_cell.length_c   1.000
_cell.angle_alpha   90.00
_cell.angle_beta   90.00
_cell.angle_gamma   90.00
#
_symmetry.space_group_name_H-M   'P 1'
#
loop_
_entity.id
_entity.type
_entity.pdbx_description
1 polymer ?
#
loop_
_entity_poly.entity_id
_entity_poly.type
_entity_poly.pdbx_seq_one_letter_code
_entity_poly.pdbx_strand_id
1 'polypeptide(L)' 'MSSEESSGEVEHGIRYAKSPTTGTYYRVTAWVDHGDGKIQAREKHEVDKSEVPEVWLEAIEDV' A
#
# COMPACT_ATOMS: atom_id res chain seq x y z
N MET A 1 -12.93 12.76 26.81
CA MET A 1 -13.10 12.56 25.36
C MET A 1 -11.91 11.73 24.90
N SER A 2 -12.03 10.41 25.00
CA SER A 2 -11.01 9.49 24.52
C SER A 2 -11.39 9.17 23.09
N SER A 3 -10.59 9.63 22.15
CA SER A 3 -10.76 9.37 20.73
C SER A 3 -10.81 7.85 20.54
N GLU A 4 -11.92 7.37 19.99
CA GLU A 4 -12.15 5.99 19.59
C GLU A 4 -10.94 5.52 18.77
N GLU A 5 -10.09 4.69 19.38
CA GLU A 5 -8.98 4.03 18.69
C GLU A 5 -9.59 3.02 17.72
N SER A 6 -9.85 3.46 16.50
CA SER A 6 -10.00 2.56 15.35
C SER A 6 -8.61 2.02 14.98
N SER A 7 -7.99 1.32 15.94
CA SER A 7 -6.69 0.69 15.80
C SER A 7 -6.92 -0.70 15.22
N GLY A 8 -7.26 -0.74 13.93
CA GLY A 8 -6.94 -1.94 13.15
C GLY A 8 -5.42 -2.18 13.27
N GLU A 9 -5.01 -3.43 13.46
CA GLU A 9 -3.61 -3.77 13.66
C GLU A 9 -2.81 -3.24 12.46
N VAL A 10 -1.85 -2.34 12.73
CA VAL A 10 -1.00 -1.78 11.67
C VAL A 10 -0.02 -2.86 11.28
N GLU A 11 -0.24 -3.44 10.12
CA GLU A 11 0.70 -4.35 9.51
C GLU A 11 1.85 -3.57 8.88
N HIS A 12 3.04 -4.12 9.05
CA HIS A 12 4.28 -3.56 8.52
C HIS A 12 4.89 -4.54 7.52
N GLY A 13 5.36 -4.02 6.39
CA GLY A 13 6.00 -4.83 5.36
C GLY A 13 6.27 -4.00 4.12
N ILE A 14 6.89 -4.60 3.10
CA ILE A 14 7.14 -3.91 1.84
C ILE A 14 6.11 -4.40 0.82
N ARG A 15 5.21 -3.50 0.41
CA ARG A 15 4.30 -3.71 -0.71
C ARG A 15 4.47 -2.62 -1.73
N TYR A 16 4.28 -2.95 -3.00
CA TYR A 16 4.26 -1.99 -4.07
C TYR A 16 2.84 -1.90 -4.63
N ALA A 17 2.40 -0.69 -4.95
CA ALA A 17 1.10 -0.41 -5.54
C ALA A 17 1.25 0.61 -6.66
N LYS A 18 0.41 0.51 -7.69
CA LYS A 18 0.33 1.51 -8.77
C LYS A 18 -1.00 2.23 -8.68
N SER A 19 -0.96 3.55 -8.79
CA SER A 19 -2.17 4.34 -8.93
C SER A 19 -2.74 4.11 -10.34
N PRO A 20 -3.97 3.58 -10.48
CA PRO A 20 -4.59 3.40 -11.78
C PRO A 20 -4.87 4.72 -12.48
N THR A 21 -5.02 5.81 -11.71
CA THR A 21 -5.37 7.14 -12.23
C THR A 21 -4.17 7.90 -12.77
N THR A 22 -3.01 7.76 -12.13
CA THR A 22 -1.80 8.54 -12.48
C THR A 22 -0.68 7.68 -13.06
N GLY A 23 -0.77 6.35 -12.94
CA GLY A 23 0.31 5.43 -13.33
C GLY A 23 1.52 5.45 -12.40
N THR A 24 1.44 6.19 -11.30
CA THR A 24 2.54 6.37 -10.33
C THR A 24 2.70 5.14 -9.44
N TYR A 25 3.94 4.77 -9.14
CA TYR A 25 4.25 3.67 -8.23
C TYR A 25 4.44 4.17 -6.80
N TYR A 26 3.97 3.38 -5.85
CA TYR A 26 4.04 3.67 -4.43
C TYR A 26 4.58 2.44 -3.69
N ARG A 27 5.59 2.66 -2.86
CA ARG A 27 6.09 1.70 -1.89
C ARG A 27 5.34 1.91 -0.57
N VAL A 28 4.43 1.00 -0.25
CA VAL A 28 3.68 0.96 1.00
C VAL A 28 4.49 0.19 2.04
N THR A 29 4.82 0.84 3.15
CA THR A 29 5.59 0.28 4.27
C THR A 29 4.71 -0.13 5.44
N ALA A 30 3.53 0.49 5.56
CA ALA A 30 2.56 0.20 6.59
C ALA A 30 1.12 0.31 6.07
N TRP A 31 0.27 -0.64 6.43
CA TRP A 31 -1.15 -0.64 6.10
C TRP A 31 -1.98 -1.15 7.27
N VAL A 32 -3.25 -0.77 7.28
CA VAL A 32 -4.23 -1.29 8.23
C VAL A 32 -5.25 -2.09 7.45
N ASP A 33 -5.41 -3.36 7.83
CA ASP A 33 -6.54 -4.16 7.37
C ASP A 33 -7.75 -3.89 8.29
N HIS A 34 -8.85 -3.47 7.69
CA HIS A 34 -10.08 -3.17 8.43
C HIS A 34 -11.04 -4.38 8.49
N GLY A 35 -10.62 -5.58 8.07
CA GLY A 35 -11.43 -6.80 8.07
C GLY A 35 -12.56 -6.85 7.03
N ASP A 36 -12.84 -5.74 6.33
CA ASP A 36 -13.89 -5.62 5.31
C ASP A 36 -13.36 -5.90 3.89
N GLY A 37 -12.18 -6.52 3.78
CA GLY A 37 -11.43 -6.66 2.52
C GLY A 37 -10.82 -5.34 2.01
N LYS A 38 -10.83 -4.30 2.84
CA LYS A 38 -10.30 -2.98 2.53
C LYS A 38 -8.99 -2.76 3.28
N ILE A 39 -7.91 -2.69 2.51
CA ILE A 39 -6.58 -2.36 3.02
C ILE A 39 -6.39 -0.85 2.88
N GLN A 40 -6.15 -0.17 4.01
CA GLN A 40 -5.84 1.24 4.02
C GLN A 40 -4.33 1.44 4.21
N ALA A 41 -3.65 1.91 3.16
CA ALA A 41 -2.25 2.28 3.24
C ALA A 41 -2.07 3.47 4.21
N ARG A 42 -1.33 3.26 5.30
CA ARG A 42 -1.01 4.30 6.30
C ARG A 42 0.26 5.04 5.93
N GLU A 43 1.27 4.31 5.50
CA GLU A 43 2.55 4.87 5.08
C GLU A 43 2.88 4.39 3.67
N LYS A 44 3.05 5.34 2.75
CA LYS A 44 3.43 5.08 1.38
C LYS A 44 4.38 6.15 0.89
N HIS A 45 5.38 5.73 0.13
CA HIS A 45 6.33 6.61 -0.54
C HIS A 45 6.17 6.47 -2.04
N GLU A 46 6.06 7.59 -2.73
CA GLU A 46 6.16 7.59 -4.18
C GLU A 46 7.55 7.13 -4.58
N VAL A 47 7.61 6.17 -5.50
CA VAL A 47 8.85 5.59 -6.01
C VAL A 47 8.77 5.50 -7.52
N ASP A 48 9.94 5.47 -8.16
CA ASP A 48 10.01 5.31 -9.60
C ASP A 48 9.80 3.85 -10.01
N LYS A 49 9.36 3.60 -11.25
CA LYS A 49 9.15 2.23 -11.77
C LYS A 49 10.44 1.39 -11.63
N SER A 50 11.60 2.03 -11.85
CA SER A 50 12.92 1.41 -11.76
C SER A 50 13.31 0.95 -10.35
N GLU A 51 12.67 1.48 -9.30
CA GLU A 51 12.89 1.04 -7.92
C GLU A 51 11.96 -0.09 -7.48
N VAL A 52 10.98 -0.43 -8.33
CA VAL A 52 10.05 -1.53 -8.08
C VAL A 52 10.66 -2.81 -8.65
N PRO A 53 10.83 -3.87 -7.83
CA PRO A 53 11.32 -5.15 -8.33
C PRO A 53 10.38 -5.73 -9.38
N GLU A 54 10.93 -6.39 -10.41
CA GLU A 54 10.17 -6.93 -11.54
C GLU A 54 9.06 -7.88 -11.10
N VAL A 55 9.32 -8.74 -10.11
CA VAL A 55 8.31 -9.64 -9.52
C VAL A 55 7.07 -8.91 -8.99
N TRP A 56 7.23 -7.67 -8.51
CA TRP A 56 6.10 -6.83 -8.09
C TRP A 56 5.49 -6.08 -9.27
N LEU A 57 6.29 -5.63 -10.23
CA LEU A 57 5.78 -5.00 -11.45
C LEU A 57 4.85 -5.94 -12.20
N GLU A 58 5.23 -7.21 -12.38
CA GLU A 58 4.40 -8.22 -13.03
C GLU A 58 3.05 -8.37 -12.31
N ALA A 59 3.06 -8.47 -10.98
CA ALA A 59 1.83 -8.58 -10.19
C ALA A 59 0.94 -7.32 -10.20
N ILE A 60 1.52 -6.15 -10.47
CA ILE A 60 0.82 -4.86 -10.51
C ILE A 60 0.31 -4.53 -11.92
N GLU A 61 1.02 -4.96 -12.97
CA GLU A 61 0.66 -4.71 -14.38
C GLU A 61 -0.33 -5.75 -14.94
N ASP A 62 -0.52 -6.90 -14.28
CA ASP A 62 -1.49 -7.94 -14.64
C ASP A 62 -2.94 -7.67 -14.16
N VAL A 63 -3.21 -6.50 -13.56
CA VAL A 63 -4.51 -6.10 -12.96
C VAL A 63 -5.31 -5.14 -13.84
#